data_AF-A0A7X8M6S2-F1
#
_entry.id   AF-A0A7X8M6S2-F1
#
_cell.length_a   1.000
_cell.length_b   1.000
_cell.length_c   1.000
_cell.angle_alpha   90.00
_cell.angle_beta   90.00
_cell.angle_gamma   90.00
#
_symmetry.space_group_name_H-M   'P 1'
#
loop_
_entity.id
_entity.type
_entity.pdbx_description
1 polymer ?
#
loop_
_entity_poly.entity_id
_entity_poly.type
_entity_poly.pdbx_seq_one_letter_code
_entity_poly.pdbx_strand_id
1 'polypeptide(L)'
;MHKIKWLLGLAIVAGLLIATCPLLAQGQGQSKKDKSAAEHKADKKSQDHKGQQSQPGEGQVEKGKHDKERPAGWNKGKKEGWDREVPPGWENWDEAKKSRWQGDLQQAKDRVRAKGKSGAKRNKAEIDSACVALEQGAVAGVPIEEVDRVVEKGLEKGLKGKELQATTRAMAHGAQQGVETASIAAFVHQKLDEGLRGDALSTQIEAEIERRHADKVTAEESAVKATEEALEKEKVANAKKWWEFWK
;
A
#
# COMPACT_ATOMS: atom_id res chain seq x y z
N MET A 1 -48.04 37.61 32.70
CA MET A 1 -47.25 36.90 33.72
C MET A 1 -46.53 35.75 33.04
N HIS A 2 -45.21 35.68 33.26
CA HIS A 2 -44.22 34.85 32.58
C HIS A 2 -44.34 33.33 32.80
N LYS A 3 -43.85 32.54 31.81
CA LYS A 3 -42.79 31.49 31.91
C LYS A 3 -42.74 30.73 30.56
N ILE A 4 -41.78 30.94 29.65
CA ILE A 4 -40.35 30.53 29.62
C ILE A 4 -40.15 29.00 29.48
N LYS A 5 -39.79 28.61 28.24
CA LYS A 5 -38.76 27.66 27.75
C LYS A 5 -38.67 26.25 28.39
N TRP A 6 -38.51 25.23 27.53
CA TRP A 6 -37.22 24.55 27.33
C TRP A 6 -37.23 23.65 26.08
N LEU A 7 -36.44 24.05 25.08
CA LEU A 7 -35.95 23.22 24.00
C LEU A 7 -34.69 22.51 24.52
N LEU A 8 -34.65 21.18 24.44
CA LEU A 8 -33.40 20.42 24.56
C LEU A 8 -33.36 19.38 23.44
N GLY A 9 -32.83 19.82 22.30
CA GLY A 9 -32.15 18.93 21.37
C GLY A 9 -30.76 18.67 21.94
N LEU A 10 -30.46 17.41 22.22
CA LEU A 10 -29.15 16.98 22.71
C LEU A 10 -28.43 16.30 21.55
N ALA A 11 -27.61 17.09 20.84
CA ALA A 11 -26.62 16.61 19.92
C ALA A 11 -25.44 16.06 20.73
N ILE A 12 -25.21 14.75 20.67
CA ILE A 12 -24.00 14.13 21.20
C ILE A 12 -23.04 13.95 20.02
N VAL A 13 -22.18 14.95 19.84
CA VAL A 13 -20.93 14.81 19.09
C VAL A 13 -19.82 14.92 20.12
N ALA A 14 -19.19 13.80 20.46
CA ALA A 14 -17.97 13.79 21.25
C ALA A 14 -16.97 12.86 20.56
N GLY A 15 -16.29 13.41 19.56
CA GLY A 15 -15.01 12.88 19.09
C GLY A 15 -13.94 13.20 20.13
N LEU A 16 -13.35 12.17 20.72
CA LEU A 16 -12.22 12.28 21.63
C LEU A 16 -10.99 11.67 20.95
N LEU A 17 -10.25 12.48 20.19
CA LEU A 17 -8.91 12.15 19.71
C LEU A 17 -7.92 13.05 20.45
N ILE A 18 -7.34 12.52 21.52
CA ILE A 18 -6.20 13.13 22.22
C ILE A 18 -4.94 12.74 21.44
N ALA A 19 -4.46 13.66 20.59
CA ALA A 19 -3.16 13.56 19.95
C ALA A 19 -2.15 14.39 20.75
N THR A 20 -1.34 13.73 21.57
CA THR A 20 -0.13 14.31 22.18
C THR A 20 1.09 13.89 21.35
N CYS A 21 1.68 14.83 20.62
CA CYS A 21 3.07 14.70 20.15
C CYS A 21 3.87 15.95 20.55
N PRO A 22 5.01 15.80 21.23
CA PRO A 22 5.86 16.91 21.59
C PRO A 22 6.70 17.40 20.41
N LEU A 23 6.86 18.72 20.41
CA LEU A 23 7.64 19.58 19.54
C LEU A 23 9.17 19.33 19.70
N LEU A 24 9.87 18.95 18.63
CA LEU A 24 11.34 19.02 18.48
C LEU A 24 11.64 19.09 16.98
N ALA A 25 12.67 19.75 16.46
CA ALA A 25 13.47 20.89 16.89
C ALA A 25 14.13 21.39 15.59
N GLN A 26 14.20 22.71 15.49
CA GLN A 26 14.77 23.53 14.44
C GLN A 26 16.26 23.23 14.17
N GLY A 27 16.63 23.05 12.89
CA GLY A 27 18.02 22.94 12.45
C GLY A 27 18.21 23.53 11.05
N GLN A 28 18.59 24.81 10.99
CA GLN A 28 19.05 25.52 9.79
C GLN A 28 20.51 25.14 9.48
N GLY A 29 20.87 24.98 8.20
CA GLY A 29 22.26 24.71 7.82
C GLY A 29 22.57 24.74 6.32
N GLN A 30 22.63 25.96 5.76
CA GLN A 30 23.49 26.45 4.68
C GLN A 30 23.68 25.67 3.36
N SER A 31 23.11 26.29 2.32
CA SER A 31 23.49 26.27 0.90
C SER A 31 24.85 26.91 0.58
N LYS A 32 25.57 26.32 -0.39
CA LYS A 32 26.52 26.92 -1.38
C LYS A 32 27.08 25.74 -2.23
N LYS A 33 27.45 25.83 -3.50
CA LYS A 33 27.28 26.75 -4.65
C LYS A 33 27.99 26.05 -5.83
N ASP A 34 27.32 25.99 -6.98
CA ASP A 34 27.76 25.90 -8.39
C ASP A 34 29.14 25.29 -8.76
N LYS A 35 29.12 24.38 -9.76
CA LYS A 35 29.79 24.64 -11.06
C LYS A 35 29.43 23.64 -12.17
N SER A 36 29.05 24.22 -13.30
CA SER A 36 28.84 23.70 -14.66
C SER A 36 30.11 23.14 -15.34
N ALA A 37 29.96 22.23 -16.31
CA ALA A 37 30.15 22.50 -17.76
C ALA A 37 30.42 21.23 -18.62
N ALA A 38 30.10 21.38 -19.93
CA ALA A 38 30.47 20.62 -21.12
C ALA A 38 29.67 19.32 -21.42
N GLU A 39 28.70 19.34 -22.36
CA GLU A 39 28.84 19.23 -23.84
C GLU A 39 29.50 17.94 -24.34
N HIS A 40 28.74 17.14 -25.09
CA HIS A 40 29.15 16.67 -26.42
C HIS A 40 27.97 16.08 -27.21
N LYS A 41 27.74 16.66 -28.39
CA LYS A 41 26.92 16.14 -29.50
C LYS A 41 27.60 14.93 -30.16
N ALA A 42 26.81 14.00 -30.69
CA ALA A 42 27.11 13.34 -31.97
C ALA A 42 25.86 12.67 -32.56
N ASP A 43 25.49 13.13 -33.75
CA ASP A 43 24.62 12.49 -34.74
C ASP A 43 25.14 11.10 -35.17
N LYS A 44 24.24 10.13 -35.41
CA LYS A 44 24.29 9.32 -36.64
C LYS A 44 23.00 8.60 -37.01
N LYS A 45 22.59 8.97 -38.22
CA LYS A 45 21.62 8.48 -39.22
C LYS A 45 21.65 6.96 -39.52
N SER A 46 20.53 6.51 -40.10
CA SER A 46 20.29 5.30 -40.93
C SER A 46 19.79 4.08 -40.11
N GLN A 47 18.82 3.27 -40.52
CA GLN A 47 18.44 2.86 -41.88
C GLN A 47 17.07 2.14 -41.87
N ASP A 48 16.30 2.34 -42.93
CA ASP A 48 15.15 1.54 -43.39
C ASP A 48 15.39 0.02 -43.27
N HIS A 49 14.39 -0.73 -42.80
CA HIS A 49 14.02 -2.02 -43.40
C HIS A 49 12.53 -2.34 -43.22
N LYS A 50 11.91 -2.46 -44.40
CA LYS A 50 10.59 -2.98 -44.77
C LYS A 50 10.52 -4.49 -44.48
N GLY A 51 9.41 -4.98 -43.91
CA GLY A 51 9.22 -6.43 -43.74
C GLY A 51 7.93 -6.87 -43.03
N GLN A 52 6.84 -6.96 -43.80
CA GLN A 52 5.93 -8.13 -43.84
C GLN A 52 5.12 -8.54 -42.59
N GLN A 53 3.88 -8.03 -42.54
CA GLN A 53 2.60 -8.77 -42.45
C GLN A 53 2.62 -10.24 -41.98
N SER A 54 1.94 -10.53 -40.86
CA SER A 54 0.98 -11.64 -40.66
C SER A 54 0.34 -11.60 -39.25
N GLN A 55 -0.99 -11.56 -39.17
CA GLN A 55 -1.83 -12.04 -38.06
C GLN A 55 -2.56 -13.33 -38.53
N PRO A 56 -3.34 -14.04 -37.71
CA PRO A 56 -3.07 -14.59 -36.38
C PRO A 56 -3.32 -16.12 -36.37
N GLY A 57 -2.49 -16.88 -35.67
CA GLY A 57 -2.72 -18.31 -35.45
C GLY A 57 -3.22 -18.56 -34.03
N GLU A 58 -4.54 -18.71 -33.86
CA GLU A 58 -5.14 -19.30 -32.67
C GLU A 58 -4.70 -20.76 -32.55
N GLY A 59 -3.60 -20.98 -31.83
CA GLY A 59 -3.20 -22.31 -31.38
C GLY A 59 -4.00 -22.71 -30.16
N GLN A 60 -4.91 -23.66 -30.35
CA GLN A 60 -5.56 -24.41 -29.28
C GLN A 60 -4.49 -24.97 -28.33
N VAL A 61 -4.42 -24.44 -27.10
CA VAL A 61 -3.64 -25.06 -26.03
C VAL A 61 -4.55 -26.05 -25.32
N GLU A 62 -4.14 -27.31 -25.40
CA GLU A 62 -4.70 -28.47 -24.72
C GLU A 62 -5.03 -28.19 -23.25
N LYS A 63 -6.23 -28.65 -22.85
CA LYS A 63 -6.66 -28.74 -21.45
C LYS A 63 -5.84 -29.82 -20.72
N GLY A 64 -4.65 -29.45 -20.27
CA GLY A 64 -3.89 -30.19 -19.26
C GLY A 64 -4.53 -30.01 -17.88
N LYS A 65 -5.20 -31.05 -17.39
CA LYS A 65 -5.70 -31.17 -16.02
C LYS A 65 -4.54 -31.07 -15.02
N HIS A 66 -4.40 -29.96 -14.31
CA HIS A 66 -3.87 -29.88 -12.95
C HIS A 66 -4.10 -28.47 -12.42
N ASP A 67 -5.10 -28.29 -11.56
CA ASP A 67 -5.16 -27.17 -10.61
C ASP A 67 -6.22 -27.52 -9.55
N LYS A 68 -5.78 -28.29 -8.55
CA LYS A 68 -6.48 -28.31 -7.27
C LYS A 68 -6.08 -27.03 -6.54
N GLU A 69 -7.09 -26.19 -6.35
CA GLU A 69 -7.14 -25.13 -5.33
C GLU A 69 -6.23 -23.91 -5.56
N ARG A 70 -6.45 -23.23 -6.70
CA ARG A 70 -6.26 -21.77 -6.69
C ARG A 70 -7.36 -21.15 -5.80
N PRO A 71 -7.04 -20.23 -4.88
CA PRO A 71 -8.03 -19.57 -4.03
C PRO A 71 -9.17 -18.96 -4.85
N ALA A 72 -10.38 -19.07 -4.32
CA ALA A 72 -11.59 -18.56 -4.96
C ALA A 72 -11.56 -17.03 -5.06
N GLY A 73 -11.05 -16.50 -6.18
CA GLY A 73 -10.97 -15.05 -6.42
C GLY A 73 -10.02 -14.63 -7.54
N TRP A 74 -9.01 -15.47 -7.85
CA TRP A 74 -7.94 -15.14 -8.80
C TRP A 74 -8.44 -14.84 -10.24
N ASN A 75 -9.48 -15.52 -10.69
CA ASN A 75 -10.04 -15.36 -12.04
C ASN A 75 -11.04 -14.21 -12.15
N LYS A 76 -11.41 -13.54 -11.05
CA LYS A 76 -12.43 -12.48 -11.08
C LYS A 76 -11.91 -11.12 -11.48
N GLY A 77 -10.62 -10.95 -11.75
CA GLY A 77 -10.08 -9.97 -12.71
C GLY A 77 -10.63 -8.53 -12.66
N LYS A 78 -11.17 -8.07 -11.53
CA LYS A 78 -11.62 -6.70 -11.38
C LYS A 78 -10.40 -5.85 -11.08
N LYS A 79 -9.73 -5.44 -12.16
CA LYS A 79 -8.72 -4.37 -12.16
C LYS A 79 -9.32 -2.99 -11.89
N GLU A 80 -10.60 -2.89 -11.55
CA GLU A 80 -11.25 -1.62 -11.17
C GLU A 80 -10.49 -0.99 -9.99
N GLY A 81 -9.81 0.14 -10.24
CA GLY A 81 -9.08 0.91 -9.23
C GLY A 81 -7.56 0.88 -9.31
N TRP A 82 -6.96 0.07 -10.20
CA TRP A 82 -5.50 -0.10 -10.31
C TRP A 82 -4.84 0.73 -11.41
N ASP A 83 -5.62 1.27 -12.35
CA ASP A 83 -5.11 2.20 -13.38
C ASP A 83 -4.98 3.64 -12.86
N ARG A 84 -5.04 3.83 -11.53
CA ARG A 84 -4.79 5.15 -10.94
C ARG A 84 -3.30 5.42 -11.07
N GLU A 85 -2.93 6.60 -11.53
CA GLU A 85 -1.54 7.06 -11.55
C GLU A 85 -1.12 7.66 -10.19
N VAL A 86 -2.06 7.72 -9.24
CA VAL A 86 -1.94 8.45 -7.97
C VAL A 86 -2.49 7.65 -6.78
N PRO A 87 -1.94 7.85 -5.57
CA PRO A 87 -2.33 7.11 -4.37
C PRO A 87 -3.77 7.42 -3.89
N PRO A 88 -4.34 6.58 -3.01
CA PRO A 88 -5.68 6.82 -2.46
C PRO A 88 -5.77 8.16 -1.73
N GLY A 89 -6.80 8.95 -2.06
CA GLY A 89 -7.08 10.25 -1.43
C GLY A 89 -6.20 11.40 -1.94
N TRP A 90 -5.51 11.21 -3.07
CA TRP A 90 -4.67 12.23 -3.72
C TRP A 90 -5.40 13.56 -3.98
N GLU A 91 -6.70 13.50 -4.28
CA GLU A 91 -7.54 14.65 -4.58
C GLU A 91 -7.67 15.59 -3.36
N ASN A 92 -7.54 15.05 -2.16
CA ASN A 92 -7.63 15.78 -0.89
C ASN A 92 -6.26 16.25 -0.38
N TRP A 93 -5.18 15.99 -1.11
CA TRP A 93 -3.85 16.44 -0.72
C TRP A 93 -3.59 17.86 -1.21
N ASP A 94 -2.89 18.66 -0.39
CA ASP A 94 -2.35 19.93 -0.85
C ASP A 94 -1.15 19.72 -1.80
N GLU A 95 -0.79 20.77 -2.53
CA GLU A 95 0.30 20.73 -3.52
C GLU A 95 1.67 20.40 -2.89
N ALA A 96 1.90 20.81 -1.64
CA ALA A 96 3.15 20.51 -0.94
C ALA A 96 3.26 18.99 -0.66
N LYS A 97 2.17 18.36 -0.23
CA LYS A 97 2.10 16.92 0.02
C LYS A 97 2.22 16.11 -1.27
N LYS A 98 1.56 16.52 -2.35
CA LYS A 98 1.71 15.89 -3.68
C LYS A 98 3.13 15.97 -4.19
N SER A 99 3.74 17.16 -4.12
CA SER A 99 5.12 17.39 -4.55
C SER A 99 6.12 16.58 -3.73
N ARG A 100 5.94 16.55 -2.40
CA ARG A 100 6.76 15.72 -1.52
C ARG A 100 6.66 14.24 -1.88
N TRP A 101 5.44 13.71 -2.04
CA TRP A 101 5.24 12.31 -2.41
C TRP A 101 5.89 11.95 -3.75
N GLN A 102 5.76 12.82 -4.77
CA GLN A 102 6.44 12.61 -6.06
C GLN A 102 7.97 12.63 -5.92
N GLY A 103 8.49 13.55 -5.11
CA GLY A 103 9.92 13.62 -4.80
C GLY A 103 10.42 12.36 -4.10
N ASP A 104 9.71 11.90 -3.07
CA ASP A 104 10.04 10.69 -2.30
C ASP A 104 9.98 9.44 -3.20
N LEU A 105 8.96 9.33 -4.06
CA LEU A 105 8.83 8.25 -5.04
C LEU A 105 9.99 8.25 -6.05
N GLN A 106 10.33 9.41 -6.59
CA GLN A 106 11.43 9.55 -7.55
C GLN A 106 12.77 9.19 -6.89
N GLN A 107 13.00 9.66 -5.66
CA GLN A 107 14.19 9.31 -4.88
C GLN A 107 14.29 7.81 -4.63
N ALA A 108 13.17 7.15 -4.31
CA ALA A 108 13.12 5.70 -4.12
C ALA A 108 13.44 4.93 -5.42
N LYS A 109 12.88 5.36 -6.57
CA LYS A 109 13.22 4.80 -7.89
C LYS A 109 14.72 4.95 -8.19
N ASP A 110 15.32 6.07 -7.83
CA ASP A 110 16.76 6.29 -8.04
C ASP A 110 17.64 5.43 -7.11
N ARG A 111 17.21 5.16 -5.87
CA ARG A 111 17.86 4.17 -4.99
C ARG A 111 17.81 2.76 -5.58
N VAL A 112 16.64 2.31 -6.05
CA VAL A 112 16.47 1.02 -6.72
C VAL A 112 17.40 0.89 -7.94
N ARG A 113 17.49 1.94 -8.77
CA ARG A 113 18.40 1.98 -9.92
C ARG A 113 19.87 1.94 -9.51
N ALA A 114 20.25 2.67 -8.45
CA ALA A 114 21.61 2.67 -7.95
C ALA A 114 22.03 1.29 -7.43
N LYS A 115 21.19 0.65 -6.60
CA LYS A 115 21.42 -0.72 -6.11
C LYS A 115 21.46 -1.75 -7.23
N GLY A 116 20.63 -1.57 -8.26
CA GLY A 116 20.63 -2.41 -9.46
C GLY A 116 21.96 -2.44 -10.21
N LYS A 117 22.71 -1.32 -10.18
CA LYS A 117 24.03 -1.20 -10.80
C LYS A 117 25.17 -1.76 -9.95
N SER A 118 25.02 -1.76 -8.63
CA SER A 118 26.06 -2.24 -7.70
C SER A 118 25.96 -3.73 -7.36
N GLY A 119 24.84 -4.39 -7.69
CA GLY A 119 24.60 -5.82 -7.41
C GLY A 119 24.97 -6.77 -8.57
N ALA A 120 24.73 -8.07 -8.35
CA ALA A 120 24.85 -9.14 -9.36
C ALA A 120 24.31 -8.69 -10.73
N LYS A 121 24.95 -9.09 -11.84
CA LYS A 121 24.65 -8.68 -13.23
C LYS A 121 23.14 -8.75 -13.55
N ARG A 122 22.43 -7.66 -13.26
CA ARG A 122 21.02 -7.48 -13.61
C ARG A 122 20.95 -6.68 -14.88
N ASN A 123 20.06 -7.09 -15.78
CA ASN A 123 19.78 -6.32 -16.96
C ASN A 123 18.92 -5.10 -16.60
N LYS A 124 18.93 -4.08 -17.47
CA LYS A 124 18.16 -2.84 -17.28
C LYS A 124 16.65 -3.10 -17.11
N ALA A 125 16.10 -4.06 -17.85
CA ALA A 125 14.67 -4.36 -17.83
C ALA A 125 14.19 -4.90 -16.47
N GLU A 126 15.01 -5.67 -15.75
CA GLU A 126 14.70 -6.13 -14.39
C GLU A 126 14.66 -4.96 -13.40
N ILE A 127 15.58 -4.00 -13.53
CA ILE A 127 15.61 -2.81 -12.68
C ILE A 127 14.43 -1.87 -12.99
N ASP A 128 14.11 -1.69 -14.27
CA ASP A 128 12.93 -0.92 -14.67
C ASP A 128 11.64 -1.59 -14.16
N SER A 129 11.56 -2.92 -14.21
CA SER A 129 10.43 -3.67 -13.65
C SER A 129 10.32 -3.57 -12.13
N ALA A 130 11.45 -3.47 -11.42
CA ALA A 130 11.47 -3.21 -9.98
C ALA A 130 10.99 -1.78 -9.65
N CYS A 131 11.35 -0.78 -10.47
CA CYS A 131 10.81 0.57 -10.33
C CYS A 131 9.28 0.60 -10.55
N VAL A 132 8.78 -0.19 -11.52
CA VAL A 132 7.33 -0.36 -11.75
C VAL A 132 6.66 -1.01 -10.53
N ALA A 133 7.26 -2.04 -9.94
CA ALA A 133 6.72 -2.65 -8.72
C ALA A 133 6.64 -1.65 -7.56
N LEU A 134 7.68 -0.83 -7.39
CA LEU A 134 7.74 0.20 -6.37
C LEU A 134 6.61 1.22 -6.54
N GLU A 135 6.46 1.74 -7.76
CA GLU A 135 5.42 2.70 -8.11
C GLU A 135 4.01 2.11 -7.93
N GLN A 136 3.78 0.88 -8.39
CA GLN A 136 2.49 0.20 -8.24
C GLN A 136 2.11 0.00 -6.77
N GLY A 137 3.05 -0.43 -5.92
CA GLY A 137 2.79 -0.56 -4.48
C GLY A 137 2.44 0.78 -3.84
N ALA A 138 3.20 1.82 -4.15
CA ALA A 138 3.00 3.16 -3.60
C ALA A 138 1.66 3.77 -4.00
N VAL A 139 1.32 3.67 -5.29
CA VAL A 139 0.06 4.15 -5.86
C VAL A 139 -1.14 3.35 -5.35
N ALA A 140 -0.96 2.08 -4.97
CA ALA A 140 -2.04 1.30 -4.39
C ALA A 140 -2.26 1.57 -2.88
N GLY A 141 -1.50 2.51 -2.29
CA GLY A 141 -1.68 2.97 -0.92
C GLY A 141 -0.72 2.36 0.10
N VAL A 142 0.27 1.56 -0.33
CA VAL A 142 1.35 1.12 0.56
C VAL A 142 2.35 2.27 0.73
N PRO A 143 2.85 2.56 1.95
CA PRO A 143 3.88 3.58 2.16
C PRO A 143 5.13 3.34 1.29
N ILE A 144 5.65 4.40 0.65
CA ILE A 144 6.80 4.31 -0.28
C ILE A 144 7.98 3.62 0.40
N GLU A 145 8.24 3.95 1.66
CA GLU A 145 9.35 3.41 2.45
C GLU A 145 9.25 1.90 2.65
N GLU A 146 8.04 1.36 2.79
CA GLU A 146 7.82 -0.06 2.98
C GLU A 146 7.96 -0.83 1.67
N VAL A 147 7.41 -0.28 0.58
CA VAL A 147 7.56 -0.87 -0.76
C VAL A 147 9.03 -0.83 -1.19
N ASP A 148 9.72 0.29 -0.98
CA ASP A 148 11.15 0.46 -1.29
C ASP A 148 11.98 -0.60 -0.56
N ARG A 149 11.79 -0.77 0.75
CA ARG A 149 12.50 -1.79 1.54
C ARG A 149 12.25 -3.21 1.02
N VAL A 150 11.00 -3.55 0.69
CA VAL A 150 10.65 -4.88 0.16
C VAL A 150 11.26 -5.09 -1.23
N VAL A 151 11.22 -4.07 -2.09
CA VAL A 151 11.80 -4.14 -3.44
C VAL A 151 13.32 -4.27 -3.36
N GLU A 152 13.98 -3.47 -2.53
CA GLU A 152 15.43 -3.55 -2.32
C GLU A 152 15.84 -4.92 -1.78
N LYS A 153 15.18 -5.40 -0.72
CA LYS A 153 15.43 -6.73 -0.16
C LYS A 153 15.16 -7.81 -1.19
N GLY A 154 14.07 -7.72 -1.94
CA GLY A 154 13.72 -8.65 -2.99
C GLY A 154 14.79 -8.72 -4.09
N LEU A 155 15.32 -7.57 -4.50
CA LEU A 155 16.47 -7.49 -5.39
C LEU A 155 17.71 -8.14 -4.76
N GLU A 156 18.08 -7.82 -3.53
CA GLU A 156 19.23 -8.49 -2.86
C GLU A 156 19.08 -10.02 -2.85
N LYS A 157 17.84 -10.49 -2.76
CA LYS A 157 17.44 -11.88 -2.65
C LYS A 157 17.18 -12.57 -4.00
N GLY A 158 17.34 -11.86 -5.11
CA GLY A 158 17.31 -12.43 -6.45
C GLY A 158 15.95 -12.45 -7.11
N LEU A 159 14.94 -11.74 -6.58
CA LEU A 159 13.63 -11.64 -7.22
C LEU A 159 13.76 -10.93 -8.57
N LYS A 160 13.00 -11.45 -9.53
CA LYS A 160 12.79 -10.82 -10.84
C LYS A 160 11.68 -9.78 -10.76
N GLY A 161 11.64 -8.89 -11.74
CA GLY A 161 10.67 -7.82 -11.84
C GLY A 161 9.21 -8.28 -11.71
N LYS A 162 8.84 -9.40 -12.33
CA LYS A 162 7.48 -9.97 -12.22
C LYS A 162 7.16 -10.44 -10.80
N GLU A 163 8.14 -11.02 -10.10
CA GLU A 163 7.97 -11.51 -8.73
C GLU A 163 7.86 -10.33 -7.75
N LEU A 164 8.63 -9.26 -7.97
CA LEU A 164 8.51 -8.01 -7.22
C LEU A 164 7.14 -7.37 -7.42
N GLN A 165 6.61 -7.34 -8.65
CA GLN A 165 5.26 -6.84 -8.93
C GLN A 165 4.18 -7.69 -8.26
N ALA A 166 4.31 -9.03 -8.25
CA ALA A 166 3.38 -9.91 -7.55
C ALA A 166 3.41 -9.68 -6.03
N THR A 167 4.61 -9.57 -5.46
CA THR A 167 4.83 -9.31 -4.03
C THR A 167 4.22 -7.97 -3.60
N THR A 168 4.52 -6.89 -4.33
CA THR A 168 4.00 -5.55 -4.04
C THR A 168 2.49 -5.46 -4.25
N ARG A 169 1.94 -6.19 -5.23
CA ARG A 169 0.48 -6.34 -5.40
C ARG A 169 -0.18 -7.03 -4.21
N ALA A 170 0.41 -8.11 -3.70
CA ALA A 170 -0.11 -8.80 -2.52
C ALA A 170 -0.11 -7.85 -1.31
N MET A 171 0.96 -7.08 -1.10
CA MET A 171 1.00 -6.06 -0.04
C MET A 171 -0.08 -4.99 -0.21
N ALA A 172 -0.26 -4.49 -1.45
CA ALA A 172 -1.29 -3.52 -1.77
C ALA A 172 -2.71 -4.03 -1.48
N HIS A 173 -2.98 -5.30 -1.74
CA HIS A 173 -4.23 -5.93 -1.34
C HIS A 173 -4.44 -5.89 0.18
N GLY A 174 -3.39 -6.13 0.97
CA GLY A 174 -3.44 -5.98 2.43
C GLY A 174 -3.76 -4.55 2.87
N ALA A 175 -3.13 -3.56 2.24
CA ALA A 175 -3.43 -2.14 2.49
C ALA A 175 -4.90 -1.80 2.22
N GLN A 176 -5.47 -2.31 1.12
CA GLN A 176 -6.87 -2.12 0.76
C GLN A 176 -7.84 -2.78 1.74
N GLN A 177 -7.43 -3.88 2.39
CA GLN A 177 -8.18 -4.51 3.47
C GLN A 177 -7.97 -3.83 4.84
N GLY A 178 -7.20 -2.73 4.87
CA GLY A 178 -6.87 -2.03 6.10
C GLY A 178 -6.04 -2.87 7.07
N VAL A 179 -5.26 -3.83 6.55
CA VAL A 179 -4.22 -4.54 7.28
C VAL A 179 -2.99 -3.63 7.35
N GLU A 180 -2.35 -3.61 8.51
CA GLU A 180 -1.19 -2.77 8.77
C GLU A 180 0.00 -3.22 7.89
N THR A 181 0.48 -2.31 7.04
CA THR A 181 1.39 -2.66 5.95
C THR A 181 2.83 -2.89 6.42
N ALA A 182 3.28 -2.24 7.50
CA ALA A 182 4.64 -2.43 8.01
C ALA A 182 4.87 -3.86 8.52
N SER A 183 3.88 -4.46 9.16
CA SER A 183 3.94 -5.85 9.61
C SER A 183 3.89 -6.84 8.45
N ILE A 184 3.15 -6.54 7.37
CA ILE A 184 3.22 -7.32 6.13
C ILE A 184 4.61 -7.18 5.50
N ALA A 185 5.21 -5.99 5.44
CA ALA A 185 6.55 -5.79 4.93
C ALA A 185 7.60 -6.58 5.73
N ALA A 186 7.49 -6.57 7.07
CA ALA A 186 8.33 -7.38 7.95
C ALA A 186 8.18 -8.89 7.70
N PHE A 187 6.94 -9.35 7.51
CA PHE A 187 6.66 -10.74 7.13
C PHE A 187 7.29 -11.09 5.78
N VAL A 188 7.17 -10.23 4.77
CA VAL A 188 7.81 -10.42 3.46
C VAL A 188 9.33 -10.54 3.62
N HIS A 189 9.96 -9.67 4.40
CA HIS A 189 11.41 -9.73 4.67
C HIS A 189 11.81 -11.07 5.28
N GLN A 190 11.06 -11.54 6.28
CA GLN A 190 11.29 -12.84 6.91
C GLN A 190 11.21 -13.97 5.87
N LYS A 191 10.14 -14.01 5.05
CA LYS A 191 9.98 -15.04 4.01
C LYS A 191 11.05 -14.98 2.94
N LEU A 192 11.51 -13.78 2.60
CA LEU A 192 12.63 -13.60 1.69
C LEU A 192 13.95 -14.15 2.27
N ASP A 193 14.16 -14.02 3.58
CA ASP A 193 15.30 -14.57 4.32
C ASP A 193 15.23 -16.10 4.46
N GLU A 194 14.01 -16.67 4.59
CA GLU A 194 13.74 -18.11 4.50
C GLU A 194 13.95 -18.69 3.08
N GLY A 195 14.24 -17.84 2.09
CA GLY A 195 14.50 -18.25 0.71
C GLY A 195 13.25 -18.42 -0.14
N LEU A 196 12.09 -17.99 0.35
CA LEU A 196 10.82 -18.06 -0.36
C LEU A 196 10.77 -17.03 -1.50
N ARG A 197 10.23 -17.42 -2.66
CA ARG A 197 10.25 -16.64 -3.91
C ARG A 197 8.98 -16.85 -4.75
N GLY A 198 8.81 -16.01 -5.76
CA GLY A 198 7.79 -16.15 -6.80
C GLY A 198 6.37 -16.31 -6.25
N ASP A 199 5.63 -17.24 -6.84
CA ASP A 199 4.23 -17.49 -6.50
C ASP A 199 4.07 -17.96 -5.05
N ALA A 200 4.99 -18.82 -4.56
CA ALA A 200 4.95 -19.31 -3.18
C ALA A 200 5.06 -18.18 -2.14
N LEU A 201 5.89 -17.17 -2.42
CA LEU A 201 5.98 -15.97 -1.59
C LEU A 201 4.67 -15.18 -1.61
N SER A 202 4.13 -14.94 -2.80
CA SER A 202 2.89 -14.17 -2.98
C SER A 202 1.71 -14.85 -2.27
N THR A 203 1.56 -16.17 -2.40
CA THR A 203 0.54 -16.95 -1.69
C THR A 203 0.67 -16.85 -0.18
N GLN A 204 1.89 -16.90 0.39
CA GLN A 204 2.05 -16.76 1.84
C GLN A 204 1.73 -15.34 2.32
N ILE A 205 2.03 -14.31 1.53
CA ILE A 205 1.66 -12.93 1.87
C ILE A 205 0.14 -12.79 1.90
N GLU A 206 -0.56 -13.31 0.88
CA GLU A 206 -2.02 -13.27 0.83
C GLU A 206 -2.67 -14.04 1.98
N ALA A 207 -2.20 -15.25 2.29
CA ALA A 207 -2.71 -16.02 3.41
C ALA A 207 -2.51 -15.30 4.75
N GLU A 208 -1.37 -14.65 4.95
CA GLU A 208 -1.10 -13.85 6.15
C GLU A 208 -1.98 -12.60 6.22
N ILE A 209 -2.26 -11.96 5.09
CA ILE A 209 -3.22 -10.84 5.00
C ILE A 209 -4.63 -11.31 5.37
N GLU A 210 -5.10 -12.41 4.79
CA GLU A 210 -6.43 -12.97 5.10
C GLU A 210 -6.57 -13.29 6.59
N ARG A 211 -5.53 -13.92 7.17
CA ARG A 211 -5.48 -14.23 8.60
C ARG A 211 -5.58 -12.95 9.45
N ARG A 212 -4.78 -11.94 9.16
CA ARG A 212 -4.77 -10.66 9.91
C ARG A 212 -6.07 -9.88 9.74
N HIS A 213 -6.65 -9.90 8.54
CA HIS A 213 -7.93 -9.27 8.28
C HIS A 213 -9.05 -9.95 9.07
N ALA A 214 -9.07 -11.29 9.11
CA ALA A 214 -10.04 -12.03 9.91
C ALA A 214 -9.89 -11.74 11.42
N ASP A 215 -8.66 -11.69 11.92
CA ASP A 215 -8.37 -11.33 13.33
C ASP A 215 -8.90 -9.92 13.64
N LYS A 216 -8.66 -8.96 12.75
CA LYS A 216 -9.13 -7.57 12.88
C LYS A 216 -10.66 -7.48 12.91
N VAL A 217 -11.35 -8.10 11.96
CA VAL A 217 -12.82 -8.11 11.90
C VAL A 217 -13.40 -8.71 13.17
N THR A 218 -12.82 -9.80 13.67
CA THR A 218 -13.26 -10.44 14.92
C THR A 218 -13.06 -9.53 16.14
N ALA A 219 -11.92 -8.83 16.20
CA ALA A 219 -11.63 -7.88 17.26
C ALA A 219 -12.58 -6.67 17.23
N GLU A 220 -12.88 -6.13 16.04
CA GLU A 220 -13.83 -5.03 15.85
C GLU A 220 -15.25 -5.45 16.26
N GLU A 221 -15.72 -6.64 15.84
CA GLU A 221 -17.03 -7.17 16.24
C GLU A 221 -17.14 -7.32 17.76
N SER A 222 -16.09 -7.84 18.40
CA SER A 222 -16.05 -8.01 19.85
C SER A 222 -16.06 -6.67 20.58
N ALA A 223 -15.35 -5.66 20.07
CA ALA A 223 -15.32 -4.31 20.62
C ALA A 223 -16.68 -3.60 20.50
N VAL A 224 -17.37 -3.77 19.36
CA VAL A 224 -18.73 -3.22 19.16
C VAL A 224 -19.70 -3.84 20.15
N LYS A 225 -19.73 -5.18 20.28
CA LYS A 225 -20.59 -5.86 21.26
C LYS A 225 -20.34 -5.40 22.69
N ALA A 226 -19.07 -5.27 23.09
CA ALA A 226 -18.72 -4.78 24.43
C ALA A 226 -19.21 -3.34 24.68
N THR A 227 -19.14 -2.49 23.65
CA THR A 227 -19.62 -1.10 23.71
C THR A 227 -21.15 -1.04 23.82
N GLU A 228 -21.87 -1.86 23.06
CA GLU A 228 -23.33 -1.97 23.14
C GLU A 228 -23.79 -2.47 24.50
N GLU A 229 -23.16 -3.52 25.04
CA GLU A 229 -23.45 -4.02 26.38
C GLU A 229 -23.20 -2.98 27.48
N ALA A 230 -22.12 -2.20 27.36
CA ALA A 230 -21.82 -1.13 28.32
C ALA A 230 -22.86 -0.02 28.25
N LEU A 231 -23.29 0.37 27.05
CA LEU A 231 -24.32 1.38 26.84
C LEU A 231 -25.68 0.91 27.41
N GLU A 232 -26.07 -0.34 27.20
CA GLU A 232 -27.30 -0.89 27.75
C GLU A 232 -27.26 -0.95 29.29
N LYS A 233 -26.13 -1.35 29.88
CA LYS A 233 -25.93 -1.32 31.34
C LYS A 233 -26.06 0.10 31.90
N GLU A 234 -25.52 1.11 31.21
CA GLU A 234 -25.63 2.51 31.61
C GLU A 234 -27.08 3.01 31.51
N LYS A 235 -27.80 2.71 30.42
CA LYS A 235 -29.22 3.05 30.27
C LYS A 235 -30.06 2.45 31.38
N VAL A 236 -29.86 1.17 31.70
CA VAL A 236 -30.56 0.48 32.79
C VAL A 236 -30.25 1.12 34.15
N ALA A 237 -28.98 1.45 34.41
CA ALA A 237 -28.58 2.13 35.64
C ALA A 237 -29.20 3.53 35.77
N ASN A 238 -29.26 4.29 34.67
CA ASN A 238 -29.86 5.61 34.62
C ASN A 238 -31.39 5.54 34.80
N ALA A 239 -32.06 4.58 34.17
CA ALA A 239 -33.49 4.33 34.36
C ALA A 239 -33.82 4.00 35.83
N LYS A 240 -33.00 3.16 36.48
CA LYS A 240 -33.16 2.84 37.89
C LYS A 240 -32.99 4.06 38.79
N LYS A 241 -31.97 4.89 38.56
CA LYS A 241 -31.76 6.15 39.31
C LYS A 241 -32.95 7.10 39.16
N TRP A 242 -33.47 7.22 37.93
CA TRP A 242 -34.68 8.02 37.68
C TRP A 242 -35.87 7.50 38.48
N TRP A 243 -36.10 6.18 38.49
CA TRP A 243 -37.23 5.61 39.22
C TRP A 243 -37.14 5.86 40.74
N GLU A 244 -35.95 5.72 41.35
CA GLU A 244 -35.74 6.02 42.77
C GLU A 244 -35.93 7.51 43.10
N PHE A 245 -35.64 8.43 42.17
CA PHE A 245 -35.85 9.86 42.39
C PHE A 245 -37.33 10.26 42.51
N TRP A 246 -38.24 9.50 41.90
CA TRP A 246 -39.68 9.80 41.89
C TRP A 246 -40.45 9.17 43.05
N LYS A 247 -39.80 8.35 43.87
CA LYS A 247 -40.40 7.66 45.01
C LYS A 247 -40.26 8.48 46.29
#